data_AF-D7AXX2-F1
#
_entry.id   AF-D7AXX2-F1
#
_cell.length_a   1.000
_cell.length_b   1.000
_cell.length_c   1.000
_cell.angle_alpha   90.00
_cell.angle_beta   90.00
_cell.angle_gamma   90.00
#
_symmetry.space_group_name_H-M   'P 1'
#
loop_
_entity.id
_entity.type
_entity.pdbx_description
1 polymer ?
#
loop_
_entity_poly.entity_id
_entity_poly.type
_entity_poly.pdbx_seq_one_letter_code
_entity_poly.pdbx_strand_id
1 'polypeptide(L)'
;MGDMVLIRHGQTEWSRTRRHTGLTDIPLTEEGERQARALRPVLAAREVGRVVTSPLRRAARTAELAGLRVDETDPDLTEWDYGGYEGITTADIQAGRPGWYLWHDGIVPGGPGHPGESVEQVGERVDRVLDRLTPLLDGGGGPTWCWWRTATSCGCSPRAGWACRPPRGRCSGWRRPR
;
A
#
# COMPACT_ATOMS: atom_id res chain seq x y z
N MET A 1 -2.75 17.54 16.46
CA MET A 1 -2.02 16.55 15.63
C MET A 1 -3.06 15.65 15.01
N GLY A 2 -3.14 15.64 13.69
CA GLY A 2 -4.07 14.80 12.94
C GLY A 2 -3.64 13.33 12.91
N ASP A 3 -4.57 12.45 12.56
CA ASP A 3 -4.30 11.02 12.34
C ASP A 3 -4.21 10.72 10.84
N MET A 4 -3.29 9.83 10.46
CA MET A 4 -3.20 9.27 9.12
C MET A 4 -3.84 7.88 9.10
N VAL A 5 -4.78 7.64 8.17
CA VAL A 5 -5.46 6.35 8.00
C VAL A 5 -5.07 5.72 6.67
N LEU A 6 -4.56 4.49 6.74
CA LEU A 6 -4.16 3.71 5.58
C LEU A 6 -5.27 2.72 5.19
N ILE A 7 -5.70 2.77 3.93
CA ILE A 7 -6.72 1.88 3.36
C ILE A 7 -6.12 1.09 2.20
N ARG A 8 -6.18 -0.24 2.29
CA ARG A 8 -5.82 -1.10 1.16
C ARG A 8 -6.95 -1.12 0.12
N HIS A 9 -6.60 -1.23 -1.15
CA HIS A 9 -7.58 -1.54 -2.19
C HIS A 9 -8.34 -2.85 -1.86
N GLY A 10 -9.61 -2.93 -2.29
CA GLY A 10 -10.39 -4.15 -2.18
C GLY A 10 -9.77 -5.32 -2.95
N GLN A 11 -10.24 -6.54 -2.72
CA GLN A 11 -9.78 -7.73 -3.43
C GLN A 11 -9.77 -7.56 -4.97
N THR A 12 -8.67 -7.95 -5.59
CA THR A 12 -8.53 -8.21 -7.03
C THR A 12 -8.39 -9.72 -7.30
N GLU A 13 -8.52 -10.14 -8.56
CA GLU A 13 -8.37 -11.55 -8.94
C GLU A 13 -7.00 -12.13 -8.53
N TRP A 14 -5.94 -11.34 -8.64
CA TRP A 14 -4.60 -11.78 -8.24
C TRP A 14 -4.42 -11.82 -6.72
N SER A 15 -4.97 -10.85 -5.99
CA SER A 15 -4.95 -10.91 -4.52
C SER A 15 -5.74 -12.12 -3.98
N ARG A 16 -6.84 -12.50 -4.65
CA ARG A 16 -7.67 -13.67 -4.33
C ARG A 16 -6.88 -14.97 -4.51
N THR A 17 -6.09 -15.03 -5.56
CA THR A 17 -5.25 -16.19 -5.92
C THR A 17 -3.83 -16.12 -5.34
N ARG A 18 -3.56 -15.15 -4.45
CA ARG A 18 -2.25 -14.93 -3.79
C ARG A 18 -1.10 -14.69 -4.77
N ARG A 19 -1.40 -14.12 -5.93
CA ARG A 19 -0.41 -13.65 -6.90
C ARG A 19 0.07 -12.26 -6.51
N HIS A 20 1.37 -12.04 -6.65
CA HIS A 20 1.98 -10.72 -6.47
C HIS A 20 1.38 -9.74 -7.49
N THR A 21 0.82 -8.63 -7.00
CA THR A 21 0.12 -7.63 -7.81
C THR A 21 0.79 -6.28 -7.62
N GLY A 22 1.78 -5.97 -8.45
CA GLY A 22 2.53 -4.73 -8.45
C GLY A 22 1.89 -3.72 -9.39
N LEU A 23 2.53 -3.46 -10.51
CA LEU A 23 2.14 -2.39 -11.43
C LEU A 23 0.98 -2.76 -12.35
N THR A 24 0.67 -4.05 -12.51
CA THR A 24 -0.44 -4.49 -13.38
C THR A 24 -1.77 -3.95 -12.86
N ASP A 25 -2.50 -3.24 -13.73
CA ASP A 25 -3.71 -2.52 -13.34
C ASP A 25 -4.97 -3.41 -13.37
N ILE A 26 -5.06 -4.31 -12.40
CA ILE A 26 -6.14 -5.29 -12.28
C ILE A 26 -7.33 -4.67 -11.54
N PRO A 27 -8.56 -4.78 -12.08
CA PRO A 27 -9.75 -4.26 -11.42
C PRO A 27 -10.09 -5.03 -10.12
N LEU A 28 -10.95 -4.42 -9.31
CA LEU A 28 -11.56 -5.09 -8.16
C LEU A 28 -12.45 -6.25 -8.62
N THR A 29 -12.52 -7.30 -7.81
CA THR A 29 -13.61 -8.29 -7.91
C THR A 29 -14.88 -7.73 -7.30
N GLU A 30 -16.02 -8.38 -7.52
CA GLU A 30 -17.27 -8.03 -6.83
C GLU A 30 -17.11 -8.04 -5.29
N GLU A 31 -16.35 -9.01 -4.78
CA GLU A 31 -16.00 -9.06 -3.35
C GLU A 31 -15.14 -7.87 -2.94
N GLY A 32 -14.16 -7.47 -3.76
CA GLY A 32 -13.38 -6.26 -3.52
C GLY A 32 -14.22 -4.99 -3.50
N GLU A 33 -15.22 -4.89 -4.38
CA GLU A 33 -16.17 -3.79 -4.36
C GLU A 33 -17.05 -3.81 -3.09
N ARG A 34 -17.51 -4.99 -2.64
CA ARG A 34 -18.25 -5.13 -1.38
C ARG A 34 -17.41 -4.68 -0.18
N GLN A 35 -16.14 -5.10 -0.13
CA GLN A 35 -15.19 -4.67 0.90
C GLN A 35 -15.01 -3.15 0.91
N ALA A 36 -14.87 -2.53 -0.26
CA ALA A 36 -14.74 -1.08 -0.37
C ALA A 36 -16.00 -0.35 0.14
N ARG A 37 -17.19 -0.81 -0.24
CA ARG A 37 -18.47 -0.23 0.25
C ARG A 37 -18.63 -0.38 1.76
N ALA A 38 -18.16 -1.47 2.35
CA ALA A 38 -18.22 -1.69 3.79
C ALA A 38 -17.39 -0.68 4.60
N LEU A 39 -16.45 0.04 3.97
CA LEU A 39 -15.71 1.11 4.63
C LEU A 39 -16.53 2.39 4.84
N ARG A 40 -17.59 2.61 4.04
CA ARG A 40 -18.42 3.83 4.10
C ARG A 40 -18.86 4.21 5.51
N PRO A 41 -19.55 3.36 6.29
CA PRO A 41 -20.03 3.74 7.63
C PRO A 41 -18.87 4.07 8.59
N VAL A 42 -17.74 3.38 8.44
CA VAL A 42 -16.55 3.57 9.29
C VAL A 42 -15.83 4.89 8.96
N LEU A 43 -15.87 5.33 7.71
CA LEU A 43 -15.24 6.58 7.26
C LEU A 43 -16.18 7.78 7.40
N ALA A 44 -17.49 7.60 7.24
CA ALA A 44 -18.49 8.65 7.46
C ALA A 44 -18.54 9.13 8.92
N ALA A 45 -18.14 8.28 9.87
CA ALA A 45 -18.05 8.64 11.29
C ALA A 45 -16.84 9.52 11.63
N ARG A 46 -16.09 10.00 10.63
CA ARG A 46 -14.84 10.72 10.81
C ARG A 46 -14.77 11.91 9.84
N GLU A 47 -14.06 12.96 10.25
CA GLU A 47 -13.85 14.13 9.40
C GLU A 47 -12.71 13.91 8.41
N VAL A 48 -13.05 13.84 7.12
CA VAL A 48 -12.09 13.59 6.03
C VAL A 48 -11.51 14.88 5.47
N GLY A 49 -10.27 15.24 5.86
CA GLY A 49 -9.63 16.51 5.45
C GLY A 49 -8.90 16.49 4.10
N ARG A 50 -8.27 15.38 3.72
CA ARG A 50 -7.56 15.22 2.44
C ARG A 50 -7.54 13.76 2.07
N VAL A 51 -7.62 13.38 0.79
CA VAL A 51 -7.52 11.98 0.32
C VAL A 51 -6.56 11.92 -0.86
N VAL A 52 -5.47 11.19 -0.68
CA VAL A 52 -4.49 10.88 -1.74
C VAL A 52 -4.67 9.43 -2.18
N THR A 53 -4.34 9.07 -3.42
CA THR A 53 -4.43 7.67 -3.93
C THR A 53 -3.31 7.37 -4.91
N SER A 54 -2.95 6.09 -5.07
CA SER A 54 -2.18 5.64 -6.24
C SER A 54 -2.94 5.88 -7.55
N PRO A 55 -2.24 5.99 -8.69
CA PRO A 55 -2.85 6.03 -10.02
C PRO A 55 -3.59 4.75 -10.43
N LEU A 56 -3.41 3.63 -9.71
CA LEU A 56 -3.99 2.34 -10.09
C LEU A 56 -5.50 2.30 -9.86
N ARG A 57 -6.26 1.76 -10.82
CA ARG A 57 -7.73 1.80 -10.82
C ARG A 57 -8.35 1.17 -9.59
N ARG A 58 -7.73 0.11 -9.07
CA ARG A 58 -8.20 -0.61 -7.87
C ARG A 58 -8.18 0.27 -6.62
N ALA A 59 -7.21 1.17 -6.50
CA ALA A 59 -7.11 2.10 -5.38
C ALA A 59 -8.17 3.20 -5.52
N ALA A 60 -8.22 3.86 -6.67
CA ALA A 60 -9.19 4.91 -6.97
C ALA A 60 -10.65 4.41 -6.82
N ARG A 61 -10.95 3.23 -7.38
CA ARG A 61 -12.28 2.60 -7.28
C ARG A 61 -12.64 2.25 -5.84
N THR A 62 -11.66 1.83 -5.03
CA THR A 62 -11.90 1.57 -3.60
C THR A 62 -12.28 2.86 -2.87
N ALA A 63 -11.57 3.96 -3.11
CA ALA A 63 -11.89 5.26 -2.50
C ALA A 63 -13.29 5.75 -2.89
N GLU A 64 -13.62 5.69 -4.18
CA GLU A 64 -14.96 6.04 -4.70
C GLU A 64 -16.06 5.20 -4.02
N LEU A 65 -15.88 3.88 -3.99
CA LEU A 65 -16.83 2.97 -3.36
C LEU A 65 -16.88 3.12 -1.84
N ALA A 66 -15.82 3.60 -1.21
CA ALA A 66 -15.78 3.94 0.21
C ALA A 66 -16.42 5.29 0.52
N GLY A 67 -16.92 6.03 -0.49
CA GLY A 67 -17.55 7.33 -0.32
C GLY A 67 -16.57 8.47 -0.11
N LEU A 68 -15.30 8.28 -0.47
CA LEU A 68 -14.25 9.28 -0.38
C LEU A 68 -14.16 10.07 -1.69
N ARG A 69 -13.98 11.39 -1.58
CA ARG A 69 -13.56 12.22 -2.70
C ARG A 69 -12.04 12.22 -2.75
N VAL A 70 -11.47 11.82 -3.89
CA VAL A 70 -10.03 11.89 -4.12
C VAL A 70 -9.62 13.33 -4.42
N ASP A 71 -8.64 13.84 -3.67
CA ASP A 71 -8.08 15.18 -3.87
C ASP A 71 -6.80 15.16 -4.71
N GLU A 72 -6.01 14.09 -4.60
CA GLU A 72 -4.72 13.97 -5.27
C GLU A 72 -4.39 12.53 -5.64
N THR A 73 -3.74 12.36 -6.79
CA THR A 73 -3.14 11.09 -7.21
C THR A 73 -1.63 11.22 -7.15
N ASP A 74 -0.97 10.27 -6.49
CA ASP A 74 0.46 10.29 -6.27
C ASP A 74 1.11 9.03 -6.90
N PRO A 75 2.08 9.15 -7.83
CA PRO A 75 2.78 8.01 -8.39
C PRO A 75 3.64 7.25 -7.37
N ASP A 76 4.20 7.95 -6.37
CA ASP A 76 5.01 7.35 -5.30
C ASP A 76 4.18 6.40 -4.43
N LEU A 77 2.87 6.44 -4.60
CA LEU A 77 1.92 5.66 -3.85
C LEU A 77 1.71 4.27 -4.50
N THR A 78 2.12 4.02 -5.74
CA THR A 78 1.96 2.72 -6.43
C THR A 78 2.45 1.50 -5.63
N GLU A 79 1.88 0.31 -5.88
CA GLU A 79 2.36 -0.93 -5.26
C GLU A 79 3.83 -1.22 -5.61
N TRP A 80 4.42 -2.20 -4.92
CA TRP A 80 5.81 -2.60 -5.17
C TRP A 80 5.89 -3.16 -6.60
N ASP A 81 6.82 -2.68 -7.42
CA ASP A 81 7.10 -3.38 -8.68
C ASP A 81 7.75 -4.74 -8.39
N TYR A 82 6.97 -5.81 -8.54
CA TYR A 82 7.43 -7.18 -8.31
C TYR A 82 8.30 -7.73 -9.44
N GLY A 83 8.58 -6.95 -10.49
CA GLY A 83 9.49 -7.34 -11.55
C GLY A 83 9.09 -8.67 -12.18
N GLY A 84 10.03 -9.62 -12.23
CA GLY A 84 9.79 -10.97 -12.73
C GLY A 84 8.85 -11.83 -11.88
N TYR A 85 8.42 -11.35 -10.71
CA TYR A 85 7.44 -12.00 -9.84
C TYR A 85 6.01 -11.48 -10.03
N GLU A 86 5.81 -10.49 -10.89
CA GLU A 86 4.47 -9.97 -11.21
C GLU A 86 3.54 -11.11 -11.68
N GLY A 87 2.39 -11.26 -11.02
CA GLY A 87 1.41 -12.31 -11.34
C GLY A 87 1.78 -13.72 -10.86
N ILE A 88 2.94 -13.91 -10.23
CA ILE A 88 3.38 -15.21 -9.70
C ILE A 88 2.97 -15.35 -8.23
N THR A 89 2.64 -16.56 -7.78
CA THR A 89 2.37 -16.79 -6.36
C THR A 89 3.66 -17.00 -5.57
N THR A 90 3.67 -16.65 -4.29
CA THR A 90 4.81 -16.98 -3.41
C THR A 90 5.11 -18.47 -3.38
N ALA A 91 4.09 -19.34 -3.52
CA ALA A 91 4.27 -20.78 -3.55
C ALA A 91 5.05 -21.23 -4.80
N ASP A 92 4.71 -20.69 -5.98
CA ASP A 92 5.40 -21.00 -7.22
C ASP A 92 6.85 -20.49 -7.20
N ILE A 93 7.09 -19.31 -6.62
CA ILE A 93 8.45 -18.79 -6.43
C ILE A 93 9.25 -19.74 -5.53
N GLN A 94 8.67 -20.19 -4.42
CA GLN A 94 9.34 -21.10 -3.50
C GLN A 94 9.58 -22.49 -4.07
N ALA A 95 8.77 -22.95 -5.02
CA ALA A 95 9.02 -24.21 -5.73
C ALA A 95 10.32 -24.16 -6.54
N GLY A 96 10.64 -23.02 -7.16
CA GLY A 96 11.90 -22.79 -7.89
C GLY A 96 13.04 -22.25 -7.03
N ARG A 97 12.73 -21.59 -5.91
CA ARG A 97 13.69 -20.98 -4.97
C ARG A 97 13.27 -21.28 -3.52
N PRO A 98 13.54 -22.49 -3.00
CA PRO A 98 13.17 -22.85 -1.64
C PRO A 98 13.75 -21.87 -0.61
N GLY A 99 12.92 -21.43 0.33
CA GLY A 99 13.30 -20.44 1.33
C GLY A 99 13.23 -18.98 0.86
N TRP A 100 12.86 -18.72 -0.39
CA TRP A 100 12.73 -17.36 -0.90
C TRP A 100 11.79 -16.52 -0.04
N TYR A 101 12.27 -15.34 0.30
CA TYR A 101 11.58 -14.33 1.07
C TYR A 101 11.89 -12.94 0.51
N LEU A 102 10.85 -12.25 0.02
CA LEU A 102 10.92 -10.95 -0.64
C LEU A 102 11.91 -9.95 0.01
N TRP A 103 11.86 -9.81 1.33
CA TRP A 103 12.65 -8.81 2.06
C TRP A 103 14.13 -9.14 2.16
N HIS A 104 14.50 -10.41 1.99
CA HIS A 104 15.89 -10.87 2.06
C HIS A 104 16.46 -11.08 0.66
N ASP A 105 15.70 -11.76 -0.20
CA ASP A 105 16.17 -12.23 -1.50
C ASP A 105 15.84 -11.28 -2.65
N GLY A 106 15.01 -10.26 -2.38
CA GLY A 106 14.64 -9.23 -3.34
C GLY A 106 13.81 -9.73 -4.52
N ILE A 107 13.76 -8.86 -5.53
CA ILE A 107 13.02 -9.06 -6.78
C ILE A 107 14.01 -9.20 -7.93
N VAL A 108 13.73 -10.15 -8.82
CA VAL A 108 14.45 -10.27 -10.08
C VAL A 108 13.79 -9.37 -11.14
N PRO A 109 14.55 -8.79 -12.08
CA PRO A 109 13.95 -8.03 -13.18
C PRO A 109 13.00 -8.88 -14.02
N GLY A 110 11.89 -8.27 -14.43
CA GLY A 110 10.88 -8.86 -15.31
C GLY A 110 11.00 -8.38 -16.75
N GLY A 111 9.86 -8.37 -17.44
CA GLY A 111 9.76 -7.84 -18.80
C GLY A 111 9.74 -6.30 -18.87
N PRO A 112 9.58 -5.74 -20.08
CA PRO A 112 9.44 -4.29 -20.27
C PRO A 112 8.37 -3.69 -19.35
N GLY A 113 8.72 -2.62 -18.62
CA GLY A 113 7.83 -1.98 -17.66
C GLY A 113 7.81 -2.59 -16.26
N HIS A 114 8.53 -3.70 -16.04
CA HIS A 114 8.65 -4.37 -14.74
C HIS A 114 10.13 -4.64 -14.39
N PRO A 115 10.99 -3.62 -14.25
CA PRO A 115 12.38 -3.82 -13.84
C PRO A 115 12.52 -4.39 -12.42
N GLY A 116 11.47 -4.31 -11.60
CA GLY A 116 11.51 -4.64 -10.19
C GLY A 116 12.02 -3.49 -9.33
N GLU A 117 11.52 -3.39 -8.10
CA GLU A 117 12.03 -2.46 -7.09
C GLU A 117 12.72 -3.21 -5.95
N SER A 118 13.76 -2.60 -5.36
CA SER A 118 14.35 -3.05 -4.09
C SER A 118 13.54 -2.56 -2.88
N VAL A 119 13.83 -3.13 -1.71
CA VAL A 119 13.25 -2.67 -0.42
C VAL A 119 13.58 -1.20 -0.17
N GLU A 120 14.80 -0.80 -0.49
CA GLU A 120 15.33 0.55 -0.29
C GLU A 120 14.62 1.53 -1.21
N GLN A 121 14.43 1.19 -2.49
CA GLN A 121 13.70 2.04 -3.45
C GLN A 121 12.25 2.27 -3.01
N VAL A 122 11.59 1.23 -2.51
CA VAL A 122 10.26 1.35 -1.91
C VAL A 122 10.30 2.23 -0.66
N GLY A 123 11.27 2.03 0.22
CA GLY A 123 11.44 2.85 1.43
C GLY A 123 11.66 4.33 1.12
N GLU A 124 12.53 4.66 0.17
CA GLU A 124 12.76 6.04 -0.29
C GLU A 124 11.49 6.67 -0.86
N ARG A 125 10.71 5.88 -1.59
CA ARG A 125 9.44 6.30 -2.18
C ARG A 125 8.39 6.61 -1.11
N VAL A 126 8.34 5.81 -0.05
CA VAL A 126 7.51 6.09 1.14
C VAL A 126 7.96 7.33 1.87
N ASP A 127 9.28 7.48 2.07
CA ASP A 127 9.83 8.64 2.76
C ASP A 127 9.42 9.93 2.03
N ARG A 128 9.48 9.96 0.70
CA ARG A 128 8.99 11.11 -0.09
C ARG A 128 7.51 11.41 0.13
N VAL A 129 6.66 10.38 0.23
CA VAL A 129 5.23 10.53 0.54
C VAL A 129 5.05 11.10 1.94
N LEU A 130 5.75 10.54 2.94
CA LEU A 130 5.67 10.99 4.32
C LEU A 130 6.16 12.43 4.49
N ASP A 131 7.22 12.83 3.79
CA ASP A 131 7.75 14.19 3.78
C ASP A 131 6.71 15.20 3.26
N ARG A 132 5.91 14.82 2.25
CA ARG A 132 4.80 15.66 1.72
C ARG A 132 3.60 15.73 2.66
N LEU A 133 3.28 14.64 3.36
CA LEU A 133 2.00 14.50 4.05
C LEU A 133 2.09 14.80 5.56
N THR A 134 3.27 14.65 6.18
CA THR A 134 3.47 14.95 7.61
C THR A 134 3.16 16.40 7.97
N PRO A 135 3.60 17.42 7.20
CA PRO A 135 3.28 18.83 7.53
C PRO A 135 1.77 19.13 7.59
N LEU A 136 0.96 18.36 6.84
CA LEU A 136 -0.50 18.50 6.83
C LEU A 136 -1.14 18.00 8.14
N LEU A 137 -0.46 17.14 8.89
CA LEU A 137 -0.94 16.62 10.18
C LEU A 137 -0.66 17.59 11.35
N ASP A 138 0.32 18.47 11.21
CA ASP A 138 0.78 19.38 12.27
C ASP A 138 0.08 20.76 12.24
N GLY A 139 -0.48 21.16 11.09
CA GLY A 139 -1.06 22.49 10.85
C GLY A 139 -2.39 22.83 11.54
N GLY A 140 -2.86 22.04 12.52
CA GLY A 140 -4.02 22.38 13.36
C GLY A 140 -5.41 22.31 12.69
N GLY A 141 -5.50 21.97 11.41
CA GLY A 141 -6.76 21.85 10.66
C GLY A 141 -7.22 20.40 10.47
N GLY A 142 -7.74 19.76 11.52
CA GLY A 142 -8.42 18.46 11.41
C GLY A 142 -7.59 17.27 10.92
N PRO A 143 -8.18 16.05 10.84
CA PRO A 143 -7.46 14.85 10.42
C PRO A 143 -7.20 14.85 8.89
N THR A 144 -5.93 14.65 8.49
CA THR A 144 -5.53 14.54 7.07
C THR A 144 -5.37 13.07 6.69
N TRP A 145 -5.99 12.65 5.58
CA TRP A 145 -6.06 11.24 5.19
C TRP A 145 -5.11 10.99 4.05
N CYS A 146 -4.20 10.09 4.30
CA CYS A 146 -3.09 9.83 3.41
C CYS A 146 -2.95 8.33 3.30
N TRP A 147 -3.20 7.89 2.08
CA TRP A 147 -3.26 6.50 1.63
C TRP A 147 -1.86 5.90 1.48
N TRP A 148 -1.74 4.58 1.64
CA TRP A 148 -0.75 3.72 0.98
C TRP A 148 -0.99 2.22 1.24
N ARG A 149 -0.68 1.38 0.25
CA ARG A 149 0.05 0.10 0.44
C ARG A 149 1.12 -0.02 -0.68
N THR A 150 2.38 -0.30 -0.31
CA THR A 150 3.14 -1.35 -0.99
C THR A 150 3.05 -2.62 -0.17
N ALA A 151 2.88 -3.72 -0.85
CA ALA A 151 2.66 -5.01 -0.27
C ALA A 151 3.92 -5.52 0.42
N THR A 152 4.01 -5.28 1.73
CA THR A 152 4.20 -6.31 2.76
C THR A 152 4.09 -5.65 4.15
N SER A 153 3.89 -6.45 5.18
CA SER A 153 3.21 -6.10 6.43
C SER A 153 3.84 -5.04 7.34
N CYS A 154 4.87 -4.29 6.94
CA CYS A 154 5.59 -3.40 7.85
C CYS A 154 5.93 -2.08 7.16
N GLY A 155 5.55 -0.98 7.80
CA GLY A 155 5.94 0.36 7.39
C GLY A 155 7.46 0.42 7.26
N CYS A 156 7.93 0.77 6.07
CA CYS A 156 9.33 0.93 5.76
C CYS A 156 9.60 2.43 5.67
N SER A 157 10.11 2.99 6.77
CA SER A 157 10.68 4.34 6.76
C SER A 157 11.76 4.40 7.85
N PRO A 158 13.06 4.37 7.49
CA PRO A 158 14.13 4.52 8.46
C PRO A 158 14.08 5.87 9.19
N ARG A 159 13.45 6.90 8.60
CA ARG A 159 13.38 8.25 9.18
C ARG A 159 12.26 8.45 10.19
N ALA A 160 11.10 7.84 9.99
CA ALA A 160 9.95 8.12 10.84
C ALA A 160 9.93 7.32 12.18
N GLY A 161 10.97 6.52 12.45
CA GLY A 161 11.00 5.53 13.54
C GLY A 161 10.34 4.19 13.19
N TRP A 162 10.04 3.95 11.90
CA TRP A 162 9.36 2.76 11.39
C TRP A 162 10.41 1.83 10.80
N ALA A 163 11.07 1.08 11.68
CA ALA A 163 12.09 0.13 11.24
C ALA A 163 11.48 -0.88 10.25
N CYS A 164 12.14 -1.06 9.09
CA CYS A 164 11.91 -2.18 8.19
C CYS A 164 12.18 -3.49 8.96
N ARG A 165 11.18 -3.99 9.68
CA ARG A 165 11.27 -5.26 10.39
C ARG A 165 10.45 -6.30 9.64
N PRO A 166 11.00 -7.47 9.32
CA PRO A 166 10.20 -8.55 8.78
C PRO A 166 9.10 -8.91 9.79
N PRO A 167 7.83 -9.06 9.37
CA PRO A 167 6.73 -9.39 10.27
C PRO A 167 6.93 -10.80 10.84
N ARG A 168 7.42 -10.90 12.08
CA ARG A 168 7.35 -12.13 12.89
C ARG A 168 6.19 -12.13 13.89
N GLY A 169 5.17 -11.28 13.71
CA GLY A 169 4.01 -11.21 14.60
C GLY A 169 2.90 -10.29 14.09
N ARG A 170 1.65 -10.50 14.54
CA ARG A 170 0.49 -9.66 14.22
C ARG A 170 0.81 -8.19 14.51
N CYS A 171 0.60 -7.32 13.51
CA CYS A 171 0.67 -5.88 13.68
C CYS A 171 -0.53 -5.40 14.50
N SER A 172 -0.37 -5.24 15.81
CA SER A 172 -1.34 -4.59 16.69
C SER A 172 -0.78 -3.26 17.17
N GLY A 173 -1.49 -2.17 16.88
CA GLY A 173 -1.31 -0.86 17.51
C GLY A 173 -0.22 0.01 16.90
N TRP A 174 -0.61 0.98 16.07
CA TRP A 174 0.30 2.00 15.54
C TRP A 174 0.34 3.20 16.48
N ARG A 175 1.38 3.32 17.31
CA ARG A 175 1.77 4.55 18.01
C ARG A 175 3.30 4.68 17.97
N ARG A 176 3.80 5.90 17.76
CA ARG A 176 5.23 6.22 17.86
C ARG A 176 5.78 5.80 19.25
N PRO A 177 7.02 5.29 19.34
CA PRO A 177 7.73 5.30 20.62
C PRO A 177 7.91 6.75 21.07
N ARG A 178 7.79 6.99 22.38
CA ARG A 178 8.05 8.29 23.00
C ARG A 178 9.49 8.73 22.80
#